data_AF-A0A0N6ZXM3-F1
#
_entry.id   AF-A0A0N6ZXM3-F1
#
_cell.length_a   1.000
_cell.length_b   1.000
_cell.length_c   1.000
_cell.angle_alpha   90.00
_cell.angle_beta   90.00
_cell.angle_gamma   90.00
#
_symmetry.space_group_name_H-M   'P 1'
#
loop_
_entity.id
_entity.type
_entity.pdbx_description
1 polymer ?
#
loop_
_entity_poly.entity_id
_entity_poly.type
_entity_poly.pdbx_seq_one_letter_code
_entity_poly.pdbx_strand_id
1 'polypeptide(L)' 'MATYEVQAVRERGVWQVFIEGTPITEVLRWSSVGPVAREFLAMDRDDDLRIRVVGRNQYVNELSD' A
#
# COMPACT_ATOMS: atom_id res chain seq x y z
N MET A 1 3.86 19.53 -3.03
CA MET A 1 3.24 18.34 -3.63
C MET A 1 4.33 17.31 -3.86
N ALA A 2 4.47 16.40 -2.92
CA ALA A 2 5.34 15.24 -3.06
C ALA A 2 4.52 14.05 -3.54
N THR A 3 5.17 13.14 -4.28
CA THR A 3 4.57 11.85 -4.64
C THR A 3 5.32 10.76 -3.90
N TYR A 4 4.60 9.98 -3.11
CA TYR A 4 5.14 8.84 -2.39
C TYR A 4 4.76 7.55 -3.10
N GLU A 5 5.75 6.67 -3.29
CA GLU A 5 5.53 5.33 -3.81
C GLU A 5 5.59 4.31 -2.68
N VAL A 6 4.56 3.47 -2.63
CA VAL A 6 4.41 2.41 -1.63
C VAL A 6 4.20 1.10 -2.35
N GLN A 7 4.88 0.05 -1.89
CA GLN A 7 4.70 -1.29 -2.43
C GLN A 7 3.84 -2.11 -1.47
N ALA A 8 2.92 -2.90 -2.02
CA ALA A 8 2.06 -3.77 -1.23
C ALA A 8 2.16 -5.21 -1.75
N VAL A 9 2.52 -6.14 -0.88
CA VAL A 9 2.69 -7.56 -1.21
C VAL A 9 1.66 -8.39 -0.45
N ARG A 10 0.92 -9.25 -1.14
CA ARG A 10 0.02 -10.21 -0.49
C ARG A 10 0.78 -11.50 -0.18
N GLU A 11 1.01 -11.75 1.10
CA GLU A 11 1.68 -12.96 1.56
C GLU A 11 0.93 -13.57 2.75
N ARG A 12 0.74 -14.90 2.77
CA ARG A 12 0.11 -15.64 3.89
C ARG A 12 -1.23 -15.08 4.41
N GLY A 13 -2.02 -14.44 3.55
CA GLY A 13 -3.30 -13.86 3.94
C GLY A 13 -3.21 -12.48 4.62
N VAL A 14 -2.05 -11.82 4.56
CA VAL A 14 -1.84 -10.42 4.97
C VAL A 14 -1.25 -9.60 3.82
N TRP A 15 -1.55 -8.31 3.80
CA TRP A 15 -0.90 -7.33 2.94
C TRP A 15 0.27 -6.71 3.69
N GLN A 16 1.49 -7.01 3.29
CA GLN A 16 2.68 -6.34 3.77
C GLN A 16 2.89 -5.05 2.98
N VAL A 17 3.08 -3.94 3.68
CA VAL A 17 3.28 -2.61 3.09
C VAL A 17 4.75 -2.24 3.22
N PHE A 18 5.34 -1.77 2.14
CA PHE A 18 6.75 -1.39 2.06
C PHE A 18 6.89 0.05 1.56
N ILE A 19 7.86 0.75 2.11
CA ILE A 19 8.27 2.10 1.70
C ILE A 19 9.77 2.05 1.45
N GLU A 20 10.18 2.47 0.25
CA GLU A 20 11.59 2.42 -0.15
C GLU A 20 12.23 1.02 0.05
N GLY A 21 11.44 -0.05 -0.17
CA GLY A 21 11.86 -1.44 -0.01
C GLY A 21 11.89 -1.96 1.44
N THR A 22 11.56 -1.12 2.44
CA THR A 22 11.51 -1.50 3.85
C THR A 22 10.08 -1.86 4.27
N PRO A 23 9.83 -3.03 4.88
CA PRO A 23 8.50 -3.37 5.40
C PRO A 23 8.17 -2.48 6.60
N ILE A 24 7.05 -1.79 6.53
CA ILE A 24 6.62 -0.86 7.59
C ILE A 24 5.52 -1.45 8.47
N THR A 25 4.63 -2.26 7.89
CA THR A 25 3.47 -2.82 8.60
C THR A 25 2.78 -3.90 7.77
N GLU A 26 1.84 -4.61 8.42
CA GLU A 26 0.98 -5.61 7.80
C GLU A 26 -0.50 -5.33 8.10
N VAL A 27 -1.35 -5.47 7.08
CA VAL A 27 -2.79 -5.26 7.19
C VAL A 27 -3.58 -6.41 6.60
N LEU A 28 -4.73 -6.73 7.20
CA LEU A 28 -5.55 -7.85 6.74
C LEU A 28 -6.25 -7.54 5.40
N ARG A 29 -6.72 -6.30 5.21
CA ARG A 29 -7.58 -5.87 4.10
C ARG A 29 -6.83 -4.95 3.14
N TRP A 30 -7.09 -5.11 1.84
CA TRP A 30 -6.51 -4.26 0.79
C TRP A 30 -6.86 -2.78 0.99
N SER A 31 -8.11 -2.49 1.36
CA SER A 31 -8.60 -1.12 1.62
C SER A 31 -7.87 -0.41 2.75
N SER A 32 -7.15 -1.13 3.62
CA SER A 32 -6.36 -0.57 4.70
C SER A 32 -4.96 -0.11 4.27
N VAL A 33 -4.44 -0.56 3.12
CA VAL A 33 -3.07 -0.26 2.67
C VAL A 33 -2.86 1.24 2.48
N GLY A 34 -3.78 1.92 1.78
CA GLY A 34 -3.66 3.35 1.50
C GLY A 34 -3.72 4.24 2.75
N PRO A 35 -4.75 4.12 3.61
CA PRO A 35 -4.83 4.89 4.84
C PRO A 35 -3.60 4.72 5.75
N VAL A 36 -3.14 3.47 5.93
CA VAL A 36 -1.98 3.19 6.79
C VAL A 36 -0.69 3.73 6.17
N ALA A 37 -0.53 3.63 4.85
CA ALA A 37 0.61 4.24 4.16
C ALA A 37 0.65 5.77 4.34
N ARG A 38 -0.51 6.44 4.23
CA ARG A 38 -0.61 7.90 4.45
C ARG A 38 -0.26 8.30 5.87
N GLU A 39 -0.77 7.54 6.84
CA GLU A 39 -0.49 7.76 8.25
C GLU A 39 1.00 7.61 8.55
N PHE A 40 1.63 6.54 8.04
CA PHE A 40 3.05 6.28 8.26
C PHE A 40 3.96 7.32 7.61
N LEU A 41 3.61 7.78 6.40
CA LEU A 41 4.36 8.80 5.67
C LEU A 41 4.12 10.23 6.20
N ALA A 42 3.21 10.41 7.16
CA ALA A 42 2.76 11.71 7.65
C ALA A 42 2.43 12.68 6.48
N MET A 43 1.75 12.15 5.45
CA MET A 43 1.47 12.89 4.23
C MET A 43 0.59 14.11 4.49
N ASP A 44 0.92 15.22 3.86
CA ASP A 44 0.03 16.37 3.80
C ASP A 44 -1.15 16.07 2.88
N ARG A 45 -2.25 16.83 3.05
CA ARG A 45 -3.49 16.63 2.28
C ARG A 45 -3.28 16.72 0.76
N ASP A 46 -2.30 17.51 0.35
CA ASP A 46 -2.00 17.77 -1.06
C ASP A 46 -0.99 16.78 -1.63
N ASP A 47 -0.44 15.86 -0.84
CA ASP A 47 0.52 14.87 -1.34
C ASP A 47 -0.16 13.69 -2.03
N ASP A 48 0.50 13.18 -3.08
CA ASP A 48 0.02 12.05 -3.85
C ASP A 48 0.58 10.74 -3.32
N LEU A 49 -0.29 9.73 -3.21
CA LEU A 49 0.10 8.37 -2.85
C LEU A 49 -0.08 7.45 -4.04
N ARG A 50 0.99 6.81 -4.48
CA ARG A 50 0.96 5.74 -5.48
C ARG A 50 1.25 4.41 -4.83
N ILE A 51 0.26 3.52 -4.84
CA ILE A 51 0.40 2.17 -4.31
C ILE A 51 0.63 1.21 -5.47
N ARG A 52 1.79 0.53 -5.46
CA ARG A 52 2.13 -0.52 -6.40
C ARG A 52 1.93 -1.87 -5.74
N VAL A 53 0.99 -2.67 -6.26
CA VAL A 53 0.89 -4.06 -5.85
C VAL A 53 2.04 -4.86 -6.45
N VAL A 54 2.84 -5.47 -5.59
CA VAL A 54 3.95 -6.34 -5.97
C VAL A 54 3.55 -7.76 -5.58
N GLY A 55 3.10 -8.53 -6.57
CA GLY A 55 2.73 -9.93 -6.37
C GLY A 55 3.67 -10.88 -7.10
N ARG A 56 3.73 -12.14 -6.63
CA ARG A 56 4.03 -13.29 -7.51
C ARG A 56 2.82 -13.71 -8.34
N ASN A 57 1.61 -13.25 -8.01
CA ASN A 57 0.38 -13.52 -8.78
C ASN A 57 -0.46 -12.24 -8.90
N GLN A 58 -0.61 -11.77 -10.13
CA GLN A 58 -1.37 -10.60 -10.55
C GLN A 58 -2.88 -10.87 -10.50
N TYR A 59 -3.46 -10.99 -9.32
CA TYR A 59 -4.91 -10.95 -9.16
C TYR A 59 -5.29 -9.89 -8.13
N VAL A 60 -5.07 -8.64 -8.50
CA VAL A 60 -5.89 -7.54 -7.97
C VAL A 60 -7.12 -7.53 -8.88
N ASN A 61 -8.11 -8.36 -8.55
CA ASN A 61 -9.40 -8.24 -9.21
C ASN A 61 -10.02 -6.95 -8.70
N GLU A 62 -10.20 -6.00 -9.61
CA GLU A 62 -10.94 -4.77 -9.40
C GLU A 62 -12.38 -5.12 -9.02
N LEU A 63 -12.66 -5.21 -7.72
CA LEU A 63 -14.00 -5.06 -7.19
C LEU A 63 -14.12 -3.60 -6.77
N SER A 64 -14.45 -2.79 -7.77
CA SER A 64 -15.14 -1.52 -7.57
C SER A 64 -16.52 -1.82 -6.97
N ASP A 65 -16.82 -1.21 -5.83
CA ASP A 65 -18.19 -1.02 -5.35
C ASP A 65 -18.78 0.21 -6.06
#